data_AF-R8ALR3-F1
#
_entry.id   AF-R8ALR3-F1
#
_cell.length_a   1.000
_cell.length_b   1.000
_cell.length_c   1.000
_cell.angle_alpha   90.00
_cell.angle_beta   90.00
_cell.angle_gamma   90.00
#
_symmetry.space_group_name_H-M   'P 1'
#
loop_
_entity.id
_entity.type
_entity.pdbx_description
1 polymer ?
#
loop_
_entity_poly.entity_id
_entity_poly.type
_entity_poly.pdbx_seq_one_letter_code
_entity_poly.pdbx_strand_id
1 'polypeptide(L)'
;SALVRLREQDGYMASLQAQDDAFILTEQHCPVCHAASQCQALCRSELRLFQRLLGDDCHIERTEHIVGGDRRCTYRITPRHASCSPLSPQ
;
A
#
# COMPACT_ATOMS: atom_id res chain seq x y z
N SER A 1 7.51 3.49 10.26
CA SER A 1 8.13 2.48 9.39
C SER A 1 8.76 3.17 8.19
N ALA A 2 9.76 2.55 7.53
CA ALA A 2 10.42 3.14 6.36
C ALA A 2 9.43 3.38 5.19
N LEU A 3 8.50 2.44 4.99
CA LEU A 3 7.43 2.52 3.99
C LEU A 3 6.57 3.78 4.15
N VAL A 4 6.06 4.07 5.37
CA VAL A 4 5.21 5.25 5.60
C VAL A 4 5.95 6.54 5.27
N ARG A 5 7.23 6.66 5.67
CA ARG A 5 8.03 7.86 5.40
C ARG A 5 8.25 8.09 3.91
N LEU A 6 8.47 7.03 3.14
CA LEU A 6 8.61 7.12 1.68
C LEU A 6 7.30 7.62 1.05
N ARG A 7 6.16 7.11 1.52
CA ARG A 7 4.83 7.53 1.05
C ARG A 7 4.51 8.99 1.40
N GLU A 8 4.86 9.42 2.60
CA GLU A 8 4.72 10.82 3.01
C GLU A 8 5.59 11.76 2.15
N GLN A 9 6.80 11.34 1.77
CA GLN A 9 7.66 12.08 0.84
C GLN A 9 7.05 12.19 -0.56
N ASP A 10 6.34 11.16 -1.01
CA ASP A 10 5.60 11.16 -2.28
C ASP A 10 4.28 11.97 -2.23
N GLY A 11 3.94 12.57 -1.08
CA GLY A 11 2.73 13.38 -0.89
C GLY A 11 1.48 12.57 -0.50
N TYR A 12 1.65 11.30 -0.11
CA TYR A 12 0.56 10.46 0.40
C TYR A 12 0.41 10.65 1.90
N MET A 13 -0.83 10.72 2.36
CA MET A 13 -1.12 10.65 3.79
C MET A 13 -1.28 9.17 4.17
N ALA A 14 -0.16 8.54 4.53
CA ALA A 14 -0.09 7.10 4.78
C ALA A 14 0.03 6.76 6.28
N SER A 15 -0.59 5.67 6.70
CA SER A 15 -0.38 5.07 8.01
C SER A 15 -0.24 3.56 7.88
N LEU A 16 0.61 2.94 8.71
CA LEU A 16 0.82 1.50 8.74
C LEU A 16 0.48 0.98 10.14
N GLN A 17 -0.44 0.03 10.21
CA GLN A 17 -0.84 -0.63 11.45
C GLN A 17 -0.51 -2.12 11.36
N ALA A 18 0.10 -2.69 12.40
CA ALA A 18 0.25 -4.14 12.51
C ALA A 18 -1.07 -4.73 13.04
N GLN A 19 -1.54 -5.80 12.42
CA GLN A 19 -2.77 -6.49 12.77
C GLN A 19 -2.56 -8.00 12.63
N ASP A 20 -2.39 -8.67 13.76
CA ASP A 20 -2.12 -10.11 13.85
C ASP A 20 -1.00 -10.54 12.89
N ASP A 21 -1.33 -11.34 11.88
CA ASP A 21 -0.41 -11.87 10.86
C ASP A 21 -0.27 -10.96 9.62
N ALA A 22 -0.69 -9.70 9.72
CA ALA A 22 -0.74 -8.76 8.62
C ALA A 22 -0.33 -7.34 9.01
N PHE A 23 -0.10 -6.52 7.99
CA PHE A 23 0.04 -5.09 8.10
C PHE A 23 -1.02 -4.42 7.23
N ILE A 24 -1.67 -3.41 7.80
CA ILE A 24 -2.67 -2.59 7.11
C ILE A 24 -2.03 -1.25 6.80
N LEU A 25 -1.75 -1.02 5.52
CA LEU A 25 -1.35 0.28 5.00
C LEU A 25 -2.60 1.04 4.57
N THR A 26 -2.86 2.18 5.18
CA THR A 26 -3.98 3.06 4.83
C THR A 26 -3.44 4.34 4.22
N GLU A 27 -3.97 4.73 3.07
CA GLU A 27 -3.67 6.00 2.39
C GLU A 27 -4.98 6.81 2.31
N GLN A 28 -5.06 7.87 3.13
CA GLN A 28 -6.25 8.74 3.22
C GLN A 28 -6.25 9.84 2.16
N HIS A 29 -5.07 10.19 1.67
CA HIS A 29 -4.87 11.10 0.56
C HIS A 29 -3.97 10.42 -0.45
N CYS A 30 -4.51 10.17 -1.64
CA CYS A 30 -3.80 9.59 -2.76
C CYS A 30 -3.63 10.69 -3.81
N PRO A 31 -2.47 11.36 -3.93
CA PRO A 31 -2.23 12.37 -4.98
C PRO A 31 -2.42 11.80 -6.39
N VAL A 32 -2.26 10.48 -6.57
CA VAL A 32 -2.59 9.78 -7.82
C VAL A 32 -4.10 9.62 -8.03
N CYS A 33 -4.97 9.74 -7.02
CA CYS A 33 -6.42 9.64 -7.21
C CYS A 33 -6.98 10.72 -8.13
N HIS A 34 -6.42 11.92 -8.12
CA HIS A 34 -6.85 12.97 -9.04
C HIS A 34 -6.62 12.55 -10.51
N ALA A 35 -5.44 12.00 -10.82
CA ALA A 35 -5.13 11.46 -12.13
C ALA A 35 -5.85 10.12 -12.42
N ALA A 36 -6.04 9.27 -11.40
CA ALA A 36 -6.68 7.97 -11.53
C ALA A 36 -8.20 8.07 -11.76
N SER A 37 -8.83 9.18 -11.36
CA SER A 37 -10.22 9.49 -11.73
C SER A 37 -10.42 9.59 -13.24
N GLN A 38 -9.38 10.02 -13.97
CA GLN A 38 -9.36 10.14 -15.44
C GLN A 38 -8.66 8.94 -16.11
N CYS A 39 -7.83 8.21 -15.39
CA CYS A 39 -7.15 7.01 -15.90
C CYS A 39 -6.90 5.97 -14.80
N GLN A 40 -7.85 5.06 -14.62
CA GLN A 40 -7.78 4.00 -13.60
C GLN A 40 -6.56 3.05 -13.77
N ALA A 41 -5.91 3.05 -14.93
CA ALA A 41 -4.69 2.30 -15.18
C ALA A 41 -3.50 2.77 -14.31
N LEU A 42 -3.50 4.04 -13.90
CA LEU A 42 -2.48 4.58 -13.01
C LEU A 42 -2.56 3.94 -11.62
N CYS A 43 -3.77 3.86 -11.03
CA CYS A 43 -3.92 3.24 -9.72
C CYS A 43 -3.75 1.71 -9.73
N ARG A 44 -3.97 1.04 -10.87
CA ARG A 44 -3.58 -0.38 -11.02
C ARG A 44 -2.06 -0.56 -11.11
N SER A 45 -1.35 0.41 -11.67
CA SER A 45 0.11 0.33 -11.84
C SER A 45 0.84 0.57 -10.52
N GLU A 46 0.27 1.38 -9.63
CA GLU A 46 0.78 1.59 -8.28
C GLU A 46 0.73 0.32 -7.41
N LEU A 47 -0.40 -0.41 -7.42
CA LEU A 47 -0.48 -1.71 -6.73
C LEU A 47 0.55 -2.72 -7.27
N ARG A 48 0.76 -2.75 -8.60
CA ARG A 48 1.79 -3.61 -9.20
C ARG A 48 3.20 -3.21 -8.80
N LEU A 49 3.44 -1.92 -8.57
CA LEU A 49 4.73 -1.44 -8.08
C LEU A 49 4.96 -1.92 -6.64
N PHE A 50 3.96 -1.87 -5.77
CA PHE A 50 4.05 -2.47 -4.43
C PHE A 50 4.31 -3.97 -4.48
N GLN A 51 3.61 -4.72 -5.33
CA GLN A 51 3.84 -6.16 -5.51
C GLN A 51 5.28 -6.46 -5.93
N ARG A 52 5.87 -5.66 -6.83
CA ARG A 52 7.27 -5.82 -7.24
C ARG A 52 8.27 -5.46 -6.14
N LEU A 53 8.01 -4.38 -5.38
CA LEU A 53 8.91 -3.91 -4.32
C LEU A 53 8.93 -4.83 -3.11
N LEU A 54 7.76 -5.36 -2.73
CA LEU A 54 7.63 -6.30 -1.62
C LEU A 54 8.08 -7.72 -2.01
N GLY A 55 8.19 -7.99 -3.31
CA GLY A 55 8.68 -9.26 -3.84
C GLY A 55 7.75 -10.43 -3.54
N ASP A 56 8.23 -11.65 -3.83
CA ASP A 56 7.46 -12.88 -3.63
C ASP A 56 7.31 -13.30 -2.17
N ASP A 57 8.01 -12.63 -1.25
CA ASP A 57 8.03 -12.92 0.18
C ASP A 57 6.82 -12.35 0.93
N CYS A 58 6.12 -11.38 0.34
CA CYS A 58 4.97 -10.70 0.91
C CYS A 58 3.82 -10.68 -0.10
N HIS A 59 2.62 -11.00 0.36
CA HIS A 59 1.39 -10.84 -0.40
C HIS A 59 0.76 -9.49 -0.06
N ILE A 60 0.46 -8.68 -1.07
CA ILE A 60 -0.28 -7.42 -0.90
C ILE A 60 -1.58 -7.44 -1.68
N GLU A 61 -2.66 -7.13 -0.97
CA GLU A 61 -4.01 -7.04 -1.50
C GLU A 61 -4.59 -5.66 -1.18
N ARG A 62 -5.29 -5.06 -2.14
CA ARG A 62 -6.02 -3.82 -1.91
C ARG A 62 -7.45 -4.15 -1.50
N THR A 63 -7.84 -3.76 -0.29
CA THR A 63 -9.15 -4.04 0.30
C THR A 63 -10.14 -2.91 0.13
N GLU A 64 -9.67 -1.65 0.10
CA GLU A 64 -10.49 -0.46 -0.14
C GLU A 64 -9.82 0.44 -1.18
N HIS A 65 -10.62 1.16 -1.97
CA HIS A 65 -10.11 1.98 -3.05
C HIS A 65 -10.99 3.20 -3.37
N ILE A 66 -10.41 4.40 -3.30
CA ILE A 66 -11.10 5.67 -3.58
C ILE A 66 -11.75 5.70 -4.97
N VAL A 67 -11.09 5.16 -6.00
CA VAL A 67 -11.65 5.09 -7.37
C VAL A 67 -12.86 4.16 -7.44
N GLY A 68 -12.97 3.19 -6.53
CA GLY A 68 -14.15 2.31 -6.38
C GLY A 68 -15.31 2.96 -5.61
N GLY A 69 -15.13 4.17 -5.09
CA GLY A 69 -16.13 4.89 -4.28
C GLY A 69 -15.85 4.87 -2.78
N ASP A 70 -14.76 4.25 -2.33
CA ASP A 70 -14.38 4.25 -0.92
C ASP A 70 -13.79 5.60 -0.48
N ARG A 71 -13.67 5.81 0.83
CA ARG A 71 -13.13 7.07 1.39
C ARG A 71 -11.60 7.11 1.46
N ARG A 72 -10.94 5.98 1.27
CA ARG A 72 -9.49 5.79 1.44
C ARG A 72 -9.03 4.58 0.63
N CYS A 73 -7.74 4.53 0.32
CA CYS A 73 -7.12 3.32 -0.22
C CYS A 73 -6.52 2.53 0.94
N THR A 74 -6.85 1.25 1.04
CA THR A 74 -6.34 0.38 2.10
C THR A 74 -5.75 -0.87 1.49
N TYR A 75 -4.56 -1.24 1.97
CA TYR A 75 -3.82 -2.42 1.53
C TYR A 75 -3.52 -3.31 2.72
N ARG A 76 -3.82 -4.60 2.57
CA ARG A 76 -3.44 -5.65 3.49
C ARG A 76 -2.19 -6.34 2.97
N ILE A 77 -1.13 -6.32 3.77
CA ILE A 77 0.16 -6.93 3.47
C ILE A 77 0.34 -8.10 4.44
N THR A 78 0.47 -9.32 3.92
CA THR A 78 0.71 -10.53 4.71
C THR A 78 2.01 -11.19 4.29
N PRO A 79 2.90 -11.58 5.23
CA PRO A 79 4.07 -12.38 4.89
C PRO A 79 3.63 -13.72 4.27
N ARG A 80 4.26 -14.14 3.17
CA ARG A 80 4.06 -15.50 2.62
C ARG A 80 4.93 -16.53 3.33
N HIS A 81 6.00 -16.07 3.98
CA HIS A 81 6.85 -16.84 4.87
C HIS A 81 7.03 -16.08 6.19
N ALA A 82 6.96 -16.78 7.33
CA ALA A 82 7.11 -16.20 8.67
C ALA A 82 8.47 -15.50 8.91
N SER A 83 9.43 -15.68 8.00
CA SER A 83 10.75 -15.05 8.01
C SER A 83 10.79 -13.64 7.40
N CYS A 84 9.75 -13.19 6.68
CA CYS A 84 9.73 -11.86 6.07
C CYS A 84 8.93 -10.87 6.94
N SER A 85 9.63 -10.18 7.85
CA SER A 85 9.04 -9.05 8.57
C SER A 85 9.38 -7.77 7.78
N PRO A 86 8.40 -7.00 7.28
CA PRO A 86 8.62 -5.79 6.47
C PRO A 86 9.21 -4.60 7.27
N LEU A 87 9.74 -4.87 8.47
CA LEU A 87 10.24 -3.90 9.43
C LEU A 87 11.67 -4.19 9.91
N SER A 88 12.36 -5.21 9.40
CA SER A 88 13.79 -5.37 9.68
C SER A 88 14.58 -4.25 8.99
N PRO A 89 15.26 -3.35 9.74
CA PRO A 89 16.26 -2.50 9.14
C PRO A 89 17.48 -3.39 8.83
N GLN A 90 17.95 -3.37 7.59
CA GLN A 90 19.36 -3.69 7.33
C GLN A 90 20.19 -2.44 7.62
#